data_AF-A0A496ZK67-F1
#
_entry.id   AF-A0A496ZK67-F1
#
_cell.length_a   1.000
_cell.length_b   1.000
_cell.length_c   1.000
_cell.angle_alpha   90.00
_cell.angle_beta   90.00
_cell.angle_gamma   90.00
#
_symmetry.space_group_name_H-M   'P 1'
#
loop_
_entity.id
_entity.type
_entity.pdbx_description
1 polymer ?
#
loop_
_entity_poly.entity_id
_entity_poly.type
_entity_poly.pdbx_seq_one_letter_code
_entity_poly.pdbx_strand_id
1 'polypeptide(L)'
;FTIFDPEERAWADIFLANGAPVNIKVTTTMGADNASSKKGVYYALTGKLYTGSESWPVYLEALDKNLMDTDKDYYFLVVNKTTGKVFWNSIKGLSSLTPNGSNPPFQVVWKNNNQFIEKSFEDTRKLVMGTFFETLNKRAEPRDIAEGLECFSDVSNTFKYIQTEPSAEQLF
;
A
#
# COMPACT_ATOMS: atom_id res chain seq x y z
N PHE A 1 0.02 -16.07 -22.35
CA PHE A 1 0.72 -15.34 -21.27
C PHE A 1 1.66 -16.33 -20.61
N THR A 2 2.84 -15.88 -20.18
CA THR A 2 3.82 -16.73 -19.48
C THR A 2 3.86 -16.30 -18.02
N ILE A 3 3.80 -17.27 -17.11
CA ILE A 3 3.88 -17.08 -15.67
C ILE A 3 5.19 -17.71 -15.21
N PHE A 4 5.92 -17.02 -14.34
CA PHE A 4 7.13 -17.54 -13.73
C PHE A 4 6.88 -17.84 -12.25
N ASP A 5 7.28 -19.04 -11.83
CA ASP A 5 7.29 -19.43 -10.43
C ASP A 5 8.45 -18.73 -9.72
N PRO A 6 8.20 -18.06 -8.58
CA PRO A 6 9.26 -17.38 -7.84
C PRO A 6 10.22 -18.36 -7.14
N GLU A 7 11.41 -17.87 -6.79
CA GLU A 7 12.28 -18.53 -5.82
C GLU A 7 11.62 -18.63 -4.43
N GLU A 8 12.11 -19.55 -3.60
CA GLU A 8 11.61 -19.71 -2.23
C GLU A 8 11.70 -18.37 -1.46
N ARG A 9 10.59 -17.99 -0.80
CA ARG A 9 10.47 -16.73 -0.04
C ARG A 9 10.48 -15.45 -0.89
N ALA A 10 10.14 -15.56 -2.17
CA ALA A 10 9.86 -14.39 -2.96
C ALA A 10 8.75 -13.54 -2.35
N TRP A 11 8.79 -12.25 -2.67
CA TRP A 11 7.90 -11.22 -2.15
C TRP A 11 6.59 -11.11 -2.93
N ALA A 12 6.37 -12.02 -3.89
CA ALA A 12 5.18 -12.18 -4.73
C ALA A 12 4.95 -13.69 -4.95
N ASP A 13 3.71 -14.10 -5.23
CA ASP A 13 3.38 -15.52 -5.45
C ASP A 13 3.68 -15.96 -6.88
N ILE A 14 3.56 -15.04 -7.84
CA ILE A 14 3.93 -15.25 -9.24
C ILE A 14 4.45 -13.95 -9.86
N PHE A 15 5.20 -14.08 -10.96
CA PHE A 15 5.56 -12.96 -11.82
C PHE A 15 4.96 -13.12 -13.22
N LEU A 16 4.43 -12.03 -13.76
CA LEU A 16 4.03 -11.97 -15.16
C LEU A 16 5.25 -11.89 -16.07
N ALA A 17 5.07 -12.16 -17.37
CA ALA A 17 6.15 -12.14 -18.36
C ALA A 17 6.92 -10.81 -18.43
N ASN A 18 6.28 -9.69 -18.09
CA ASN A 18 6.90 -8.36 -18.03
C ASN A 18 7.58 -8.06 -16.69
N GLY A 19 7.70 -9.05 -15.80
CA GLY A 19 8.28 -8.91 -14.47
C GLY A 19 7.34 -8.32 -13.42
N ALA A 20 6.06 -8.08 -13.74
CA ALA A 20 5.12 -7.54 -12.77
C ALA A 20 4.83 -8.56 -11.65
N PRO A 21 4.99 -8.18 -10.37
CA PRO A 21 4.71 -9.04 -9.23
C PRO A 21 3.20 -9.16 -8.98
N VAL A 22 2.73 -10.37 -8.69
CA VAL A 22 1.33 -10.63 -8.33
C VAL A 22 1.28 -11.43 -7.03
N ASN A 23 0.46 -10.99 -6.09
CA ASN A 23 0.07 -11.76 -4.92
C ASN A 23 -1.34 -12.35 -5.10
N ILE A 24 -1.53 -13.59 -4.70
CA ILE A 24 -2.79 -14.30 -4.80
C ILE A 24 -3.45 -14.30 -3.43
N LYS A 25 -4.68 -13.78 -3.37
CA LYS A 25 -5.48 -13.76 -2.14
C LYS A 25 -6.71 -14.64 -2.29
N VAL A 26 -6.85 -15.62 -1.41
CA VAL A 26 -8.04 -16.48 -1.32
C VAL A 26 -8.81 -16.13 -0.05
N THR A 27 -9.93 -15.41 -0.20
CA THR A 27 -10.60 -14.74 0.92
C THR A 27 -12.12 -14.77 0.79
N THR A 28 -12.86 -14.48 1.86
CA THR A 28 -14.32 -14.26 1.79
C THR A 28 -14.65 -12.86 1.29
N THR A 29 -13.66 -11.96 1.19
CA THR A 29 -13.74 -10.54 0.81
C THR A 29 -14.47 -9.61 1.80
N MET A 30 -15.06 -10.17 2.86
CA MET A 30 -15.90 -9.43 3.81
C MET A 30 -15.08 -8.71 4.90
N GLY A 31 -13.96 -9.30 5.30
CA GLY A 31 -13.07 -8.75 6.32
C GLY A 31 -11.88 -8.01 5.73
N ALA A 32 -11.17 -7.30 6.60
CA ALA A 32 -9.86 -6.74 6.31
C ALA A 32 -8.82 -7.86 6.20
N ASP A 33 -8.07 -7.86 5.12
CA ASP A 33 -7.03 -8.84 4.81
C ASP A 33 -5.66 -8.15 4.78
N ASN A 34 -4.61 -8.87 5.18
CA ASN A 34 -3.24 -8.39 5.09
C ASN A 34 -2.78 -8.49 3.63
N ALA A 35 -3.01 -7.42 2.87
CA ALA A 35 -2.78 -7.41 1.44
C ALA A 35 -1.31 -7.25 1.07
N SER A 36 -0.59 -6.33 1.70
CA SER A 36 0.71 -5.90 1.18
C SER A 36 1.90 -6.49 1.91
N SER A 37 2.96 -6.76 1.15
CA SER A 37 4.32 -6.86 1.69
C SER A 37 4.95 -5.46 1.71
N LYS A 38 5.79 -5.18 2.70
CA LYS A 38 6.68 -3.99 2.75
C LYS A 38 7.35 -3.74 1.38
N LYS A 39 7.80 -4.80 0.73
CA LYS A 39 8.43 -4.76 -0.60
C LYS A 39 7.46 -4.37 -1.72
N GLY A 40 6.20 -4.82 -1.67
CA GLY A 40 5.16 -4.46 -2.64
C GLY A 40 4.86 -2.95 -2.64
N VAL A 41 4.69 -2.36 -1.45
CA VAL A 41 4.47 -0.91 -1.32
C VAL A 41 5.65 -0.13 -1.86
N TYR A 42 6.87 -0.49 -1.46
CA TYR A 42 8.08 0.16 -1.95
C TYR A 42 8.20 0.07 -3.48
N TYR A 43 7.95 -1.10 -4.06
CA TYR A 43 8.01 -1.28 -5.51
C TYR A 43 6.98 -0.42 -6.25
N ALA A 44 5.74 -0.36 -5.77
CA ALA A 44 4.69 0.42 -6.41
C ALA A 44 4.94 1.94 -6.34
N LEU A 45 5.60 2.42 -5.27
CA LEU A 45 5.84 3.86 -5.04
C LEU A 45 7.21 4.36 -5.51
N THR A 46 8.15 3.45 -5.81
CA THR A 46 9.53 3.82 -6.17
C THR A 46 10.01 3.17 -7.47
N GLY A 47 9.31 2.14 -7.98
CA GLY A 47 9.76 1.32 -9.10
C GLY A 47 10.98 0.45 -8.81
N LYS A 48 11.46 0.41 -7.56
CA LYS A 48 12.68 -0.29 -7.13
C LYS A 48 12.34 -1.45 -6.19
N LEU A 49 13.23 -2.44 -6.10
CA LEU A 49 13.11 -3.51 -5.11
C LEU A 49 13.74 -3.07 -3.79
N TYR A 50 13.01 -3.23 -2.68
CA TYR A 50 13.57 -2.97 -1.36
C TYR A 50 14.46 -4.12 -0.90
N THR A 51 15.74 -3.82 -0.68
CA THR A 51 16.77 -4.75 -0.19
C THR A 51 17.37 -4.33 1.15
N GLY A 52 16.77 -3.33 1.81
CA GLY A 52 17.24 -2.78 3.08
C GLY A 52 16.80 -3.60 4.29
N SER A 53 17.03 -3.04 5.47
CA SER A 53 16.68 -3.65 6.76
C SER A 53 15.16 -3.82 6.96
N GLU A 54 14.77 -4.80 7.77
CA GLU A 54 13.37 -4.96 8.19
C GLU A 54 12.93 -3.92 9.25
N SER A 55 13.84 -3.07 9.71
CA SER A 55 13.52 -1.90 10.55
C SER A 55 12.57 -0.93 9.85
N TRP A 56 11.58 -0.39 10.57
CA TRP A 56 10.65 0.61 10.03
C TRP A 56 11.34 1.94 9.70
N PRO A 57 12.16 2.54 10.58
CA PRO A 57 12.91 3.76 10.27
C PRO A 57 13.71 3.68 8.98
N VAL A 58 14.52 2.63 8.83
CA VAL A 58 15.37 2.43 7.64
C VAL A 58 14.51 2.26 6.39
N TYR A 59 13.38 1.57 6.51
CA TYR A 59 12.45 1.41 5.41
C TYR A 59 11.79 2.73 5.01
N LEU A 60 11.33 3.52 6.00
CA LEU A 60 10.65 4.79 5.78
C LEU A 60 11.59 5.83 5.16
N GLU A 61 12.81 5.95 5.67
CA GLU A 61 13.84 6.83 5.11
C GLU A 61 14.17 6.44 3.65
N ALA A 62 14.34 5.13 3.40
CA ALA A 62 14.59 4.64 2.06
C ALA A 62 13.40 4.90 1.12
N LEU A 63 12.16 4.71 1.61
CA LEU A 63 10.95 4.93 0.83
C LEU A 63 10.85 6.40 0.44
N ASP A 64 10.93 7.32 1.41
CA ASP A 64 10.84 8.76 1.18
C ASP A 64 11.87 9.26 0.17
N LYS A 65 13.15 8.88 0.37
CA LYS A 65 14.25 9.23 -0.54
C LYS A 65 14.08 8.74 -1.98
N ASN A 66 13.32 7.66 -2.19
CA ASN A 66 13.19 7.01 -3.49
C ASN A 66 11.78 7.15 -4.10
N LEU A 67 10.88 7.90 -3.47
CA LEU A 67 9.56 8.17 -4.04
C LEU A 67 9.70 8.76 -5.45
N MET A 68 9.06 8.13 -6.41
CA MET A 68 9.04 8.61 -7.79
C MET A 68 7.78 8.15 -8.51
N ASP A 69 7.23 9.03 -9.34
CA ASP A 69 6.19 8.63 -10.27
C ASP A 69 6.76 7.58 -11.23
N THR A 70 6.05 6.47 -11.37
CA THR A 70 6.54 5.26 -12.03
C THR A 70 5.38 4.48 -12.64
N ASP A 71 5.66 3.72 -13.69
CA ASP A 71 4.71 2.78 -14.30
C ASP A 71 4.63 1.44 -13.52
N LYS A 72 5.54 1.20 -12.56
CA LYS A 72 5.60 -0.04 -11.80
C LYS A 72 4.52 -0.13 -10.74
N ASP A 73 4.04 -1.33 -10.47
CA ASP A 73 2.99 -1.58 -9.49
C ASP A 73 3.06 -3.00 -8.92
N TYR A 74 2.33 -3.22 -7.85
CA TYR A 74 2.19 -4.51 -7.19
C TYR A 74 0.75 -4.98 -7.26
N TYR A 75 0.54 -6.11 -7.93
CA TYR A 75 -0.79 -6.59 -8.29
C TYR A 75 -1.31 -7.64 -7.32
N PHE A 76 -2.63 -7.74 -7.26
CA PHE A 76 -3.36 -8.71 -6.48
C PHE A 76 -4.32 -9.47 -7.39
N LEU A 77 -4.25 -10.79 -7.39
CA LEU A 77 -5.29 -11.65 -7.93
C LEU A 77 -6.12 -12.19 -6.75
N VAL A 78 -7.39 -11.79 -6.69
CA VAL A 78 -8.26 -12.09 -5.55
C VAL A 78 -9.33 -13.08 -5.97
N VAL A 79 -9.39 -14.20 -5.24
CA VAL A 79 -10.39 -15.25 -5.40
C VAL A 79 -11.31 -15.22 -4.18
N ASN A 80 -12.59 -14.92 -4.41
CA ASN A 80 -13.61 -15.06 -3.39
C ASN A 80 -13.96 -16.54 -3.21
N LYS A 81 -13.51 -17.16 -2.11
CA LYS A 81 -13.71 -18.59 -1.85
C LYS A 81 -15.16 -18.99 -1.55
N THR A 82 -16.04 -18.02 -1.29
CA THR A 82 -17.45 -18.27 -1.02
C THR A 82 -18.28 -18.21 -2.30
N THR A 83 -17.95 -17.30 -3.22
CA THR A 83 -18.73 -17.08 -4.46
C THR A 83 -18.05 -17.61 -5.73
N GLY A 84 -16.77 -17.96 -5.66
CA GLY A 84 -15.95 -18.30 -6.82
C GLY A 84 -15.55 -17.10 -7.68
N LYS A 85 -15.99 -15.87 -7.35
CA LYS A 85 -15.65 -14.67 -8.12
C LYS A 85 -14.15 -14.40 -8.06
N VAL A 86 -13.55 -14.20 -9.22
CA VAL A 86 -12.15 -13.78 -9.38
C VAL A 86 -12.10 -12.35 -9.89
N PHE A 87 -11.24 -11.52 -9.31
CA PHE A 87 -10.96 -10.17 -9.78
C PHE A 87 -9.52 -9.80 -9.46
N TRP A 88 -9.05 -8.70 -10.03
CA TRP A 88 -7.72 -8.18 -9.78
C TRP A 88 -7.78 -6.73 -9.31
N ASN A 89 -6.73 -6.32 -8.62
CA ASN A 89 -6.45 -4.92 -8.33
C ASN A 89 -4.93 -4.74 -8.19
N SER A 90 -4.48 -3.54 -7.91
CA SER A 90 -3.07 -3.22 -7.63
C SER A 90 -2.98 -2.15 -6.56
N ILE A 91 -1.79 -1.91 -5.99
CA ILE A 91 -1.61 -0.84 -5.00
C ILE A 91 -2.10 0.50 -5.53
N LYS A 92 -1.81 0.85 -6.80
CA LYS A 92 -2.31 2.11 -7.40
C LYS A 92 -3.81 2.11 -7.63
N GLY A 93 -4.40 0.93 -7.87
CA GLY A 93 -5.83 0.77 -8.11
C GLY A 93 -6.73 0.75 -6.86
N LEU A 94 -6.17 0.57 -5.65
CA LEU A 94 -6.95 0.51 -4.41
C LEU A 94 -7.68 1.84 -4.14
N SER A 95 -8.95 1.76 -3.76
CA SER A 95 -9.79 2.92 -3.43
C SER A 95 -9.77 3.24 -1.93
N SER A 96 -9.54 2.23 -1.10
CA SER A 96 -9.57 2.36 0.36
C SER A 96 -8.65 1.33 1.03
N LEU A 97 -7.98 1.78 2.09
CA LEU A 97 -7.10 0.98 2.93
C LEU A 97 -7.57 1.06 4.38
N THR A 98 -7.26 0.05 5.17
CA THR A 98 -7.62 -0.01 6.59
C THR A 98 -6.35 -0.06 7.44
N PRO A 99 -6.13 0.87 8.38
CA PRO A 99 -4.93 0.87 9.19
C PRO A 99 -4.94 -0.24 10.26
N ASN A 100 -3.83 -0.97 10.38
CA ASN A 100 -3.68 -2.12 11.29
C ASN A 100 -2.32 -2.13 12.01
N GLY A 101 -2.28 -1.62 13.25
CA GLY A 101 -1.05 -1.58 14.06
C GLY A 101 -0.41 -2.96 14.29
N SER A 102 -1.19 -4.04 14.33
CA SER A 102 -0.64 -5.38 14.56
C SER A 102 0.15 -5.91 13.36
N ASN A 103 -0.22 -5.53 12.13
CA ASN A 103 0.46 -5.97 10.92
C ASN A 103 0.54 -4.85 9.84
N PRO A 104 1.52 -3.94 9.97
CA PRO A 104 1.83 -2.94 8.95
C PRO A 104 2.13 -3.55 7.56
N PRO A 105 1.98 -2.76 6.48
CA PRO A 105 1.69 -1.33 6.47
C PRO A 105 0.20 -0.97 6.48
N PHE A 106 -0.69 -1.87 6.05
CA PHE A 106 -2.15 -1.68 6.07
C PHE A 106 -2.88 -2.99 5.71
N GLN A 107 -4.20 -2.99 5.89
CA GLN A 107 -5.10 -4.03 5.43
C GLN A 107 -6.01 -3.54 4.30
N VAL A 108 -6.59 -4.48 3.56
CA VAL A 108 -7.54 -4.21 2.47
C VAL A 108 -8.83 -4.97 2.71
N VAL A 109 -9.96 -4.24 2.64
CA VAL A 109 -11.28 -4.86 2.53
C VAL A 109 -11.59 -5.06 1.05
N TRP A 110 -11.43 -6.28 0.57
CA TRP A 110 -11.50 -6.58 -0.86
C TRP A 110 -12.87 -6.32 -1.48
N LYS A 111 -13.96 -6.40 -0.71
CA LYS A 111 -15.30 -6.02 -1.18
C LYS A 111 -15.34 -4.56 -1.67
N ASN A 112 -14.60 -3.66 -1.01
CA ASN A 112 -14.55 -2.23 -1.34
C ASN A 112 -13.52 -1.93 -2.44
N ASN A 113 -12.64 -2.89 -2.74
CA ASN A 113 -11.52 -2.78 -3.67
C ASN A 113 -11.63 -3.82 -4.80
N ASN A 114 -12.85 -4.20 -5.19
CA ASN A 114 -13.08 -5.20 -6.24
C ASN A 114 -13.11 -4.62 -7.67
N GLN A 115 -12.83 -3.32 -7.80
CA GLN A 115 -12.67 -2.59 -9.02
C GLN A 115 -11.37 -1.78 -8.95
N PHE A 116 -10.63 -1.76 -10.05
CA PHE A 116 -9.47 -0.90 -10.21
C PHE A 116 -9.92 0.54 -10.41
N ILE A 117 -9.38 1.47 -9.63
CA ILE A 117 -9.63 2.90 -9.76
C ILE A 117 -8.34 3.60 -10.16
N GLU A 118 -8.31 4.13 -11.38
CA GLU A 118 -7.21 4.96 -11.87
C GLU A 118 -7.13 6.26 -11.06
N LYS A 119 -5.92 6.59 -10.61
CA LYS A 119 -5.63 7.75 -9.77
C LYS A 119 -4.25 8.28 -10.11
N SER A 120 -3.99 9.55 -9.77
CA SER A 120 -2.66 10.13 -9.91
C SER A 120 -1.67 9.47 -8.94
N PHE A 121 -0.37 9.53 -9.24
CA PHE A 121 0.67 9.07 -8.32
C PHE A 121 0.56 9.73 -6.95
N GLU A 122 0.25 11.04 -6.91
CA GLU A 122 0.12 11.77 -5.65
C GLU A 122 -1.10 11.30 -4.84
N ASP A 123 -2.22 10.97 -5.47
CA ASP A 123 -3.38 10.42 -4.76
C ASP A 123 -3.10 9.01 -4.23
N THR A 124 -2.42 8.16 -5.00
CA THR A 124 -1.95 6.86 -4.50
C THR A 124 -1.00 7.04 -3.33
N ARG A 125 -0.01 7.93 -3.45
CA ARG A 125 0.95 8.23 -2.39
C ARG A 125 0.22 8.70 -1.13
N LYS A 126 -0.70 9.66 -1.23
CA LYS A 126 -1.49 10.16 -0.09
C LYS A 126 -2.28 9.04 0.59
N LEU A 127 -3.00 8.22 -0.18
CA LEU A 127 -3.77 7.10 0.37
C LEU A 127 -2.88 6.10 1.10
N VAL A 128 -1.83 5.61 0.41
CA VAL A 128 -0.95 4.56 0.92
C VAL A 128 -0.14 5.06 2.12
N MET A 129 0.50 6.21 2.00
CA MET A 129 1.35 6.76 3.05
C MET A 129 0.53 7.26 4.23
N GLY A 130 -0.64 7.87 3.99
CA GLY A 130 -1.56 8.30 5.03
C GLY A 130 -2.06 7.13 5.87
N THR A 131 -2.57 6.06 5.24
CA THR A 131 -3.01 4.87 5.99
C THR A 131 -1.85 4.15 6.67
N PHE A 132 -0.66 4.15 6.06
CA PHE A 132 0.50 3.55 6.70
C PHE A 132 0.94 4.34 7.94
N PHE A 133 0.92 5.67 7.90
CA PHE A 133 1.17 6.51 9.06
C PHE A 133 0.14 6.27 10.18
N GLU A 134 -1.15 6.19 9.86
CA GLU A 134 -2.19 5.80 10.82
C GLU A 134 -1.95 4.41 11.43
N THR A 135 -1.44 3.47 10.62
CA THR A 135 -1.07 2.14 11.07
C THR A 135 0.07 2.18 12.09
N LEU A 136 1.11 2.99 11.85
CA LEU A 136 2.21 3.19 12.79
C LEU A 136 1.71 3.82 14.10
N ASN A 137 0.82 4.81 14.03
CA ASN A 137 0.21 5.42 15.23
C ASN A 137 -0.63 4.45 16.06
N LYS A 138 -1.21 3.42 15.44
CA LYS A 138 -1.94 2.36 16.13
C LYS A 138 -1.02 1.32 16.80
N ARG A 139 0.29 1.34 16.52
CA ARG A 139 1.24 0.43 17.18
C ARG A 139 1.43 0.86 18.64
N ALA A 140 1.51 -0.10 19.54
CA ALA A 140 1.75 0.15 20.95
C ALA A 140 3.23 0.49 21.26
N GLU A 141 4.10 0.58 20.24
CA GLU A 141 5.54 0.82 20.39
C GLU A 141 5.85 2.31 20.23
N PRO A 142 6.26 3.02 21.29
CA PRO A 142 6.50 4.47 21.25
C PRO A 142 7.60 4.91 20.28
N ARG A 143 8.56 4.02 19.98
CA ARG A 143 9.71 4.31 19.11
C ARG A 143 9.29 4.48 17.64
N ASP A 144 8.44 3.57 17.13
CA ASP A 144 7.93 3.64 15.75
C ASP A 144 7.09 4.92 15.51
N ILE A 145 6.38 5.41 16.54
CA ILE A 145 5.55 6.62 16.47
C ILE A 145 6.40 7.89 16.39
N ALA A 146 7.40 8.03 17.27
CA ALA A 146 8.28 9.19 17.29
C ALA A 146 9.10 9.32 15.99
N GLU A 147 9.59 8.19 15.46
CA GLU A 147 10.43 8.17 14.26
C GLU A 147 9.61 8.35 12.97
N GLY A 148 8.37 7.83 12.93
CA GLY A 148 7.42 8.13 11.85
C GLY A 148 7.14 9.64 11.77
N LEU A 149 6.90 10.30 12.90
CA LEU A 149 6.66 11.74 12.95
C LEU A 149 7.87 12.57 12.47
N GLU A 150 9.10 12.15 12.76
CA GLU A 150 10.32 12.84 12.32
C GLU A 150 10.56 12.67 10.80
N CYS A 151 10.45 11.45 10.27
CA CYS A 151 10.61 11.15 8.83
C CYS A 151 9.51 11.80 7.98
N PHE A 152 8.31 11.95 8.53
CA PHE A 152 7.16 12.52 7.83
C PHE A 152 6.91 13.99 8.14
N SER A 153 7.82 14.71 8.79
CA SER A 153 7.62 16.13 9.13
C SER A 153 7.30 17.00 7.88
N ASP A 154 7.89 16.71 6.71
CA ASP A 154 7.54 17.38 5.45
C ASP A 154 6.21 16.91 4.83
N VAL A 155 5.85 15.64 5.02
CA VAL A 155 4.54 15.10 4.60
C VAL A 155 3.42 15.60 5.54
N SER A 156 3.74 15.85 6.81
CA SER A 156 2.83 16.42 7.81
C SER A 156 2.46 17.87 7.50
N ASN A 157 3.35 18.65 6.87
CA ASN A 157 3.03 19.97 6.34
C ASN A 157 2.06 19.87 5.15
N THR A 158 2.15 18.80 4.37
CA THR A 158 1.18 18.48 3.29
C THR A 158 -0.18 18.03 3.87
N PHE A 159 -0.20 17.24 4.95
CA PHE A 159 -1.44 16.81 5.63
C PHE A 159 -2.11 17.93 6.46
N LYS A 160 -1.34 18.83 7.08
CA LYS A 160 -1.88 20.05 7.72
C LYS A 160 -2.54 20.97 6.70
N TYR A 161 -2.06 21.00 5.46
CA TYR A 161 -2.70 21.73 4.37
C TYR A 161 -4.03 21.09 3.91
N ILE A 162 -4.11 19.76 3.89
CA ILE A 162 -5.32 19.03 3.42
C ILE A 162 -6.44 19.03 4.48
N GLN A 163 -6.12 19.14 5.78
CA GLN A 163 -7.15 19.33 6.83
C GLN A 163 -7.63 20.79 6.96
N THR A 164 -7.04 21.74 6.23
CA THR A 164 -7.40 23.16 6.30
C THR A 164 -8.08 23.71 5.04
N GLU A 165 -8.32 22.89 4.01
CA GLU A 165 -9.25 23.29 2.96
C GLU A 165 -10.69 23.16 3.50
N PRO A 166 -11.45 24.27 3.59
CA PRO A 166 -12.86 24.18 3.93
C PRO A 166 -13.58 23.38 2.86
N SER A 167 -14.50 22.51 3.29
CA SER A 167 -15.41 21.83 2.36
C SER A 167 -16.08 22.86 1.45
N ALA A 168 -16.20 22.52 0.17
CA ALA A 168 -16.86 23.33 -0.86
C ALA A 168 -18.39 23.45 -0.65
N GLU A 169 -18.85 23.53 0.60
CA GLU A 169 -20.23 23.83 1.00
C GLU A 169 -20.36 25.21 1.66
N GLN A 170 -19.34 26.08 1.59
CA GLN A 170 -19.43 27.48 2.03
C GLN A 170 -19.31 28.50 0.91
N LEU A 171 -19.53 28.10 -0.35
CA LEU A 171 -19.63 29.01 -1.49
C LEU A 171 -20.94 28.81 -2.26
N PHE A 172 -22.08 28.88 -1.58
CA PHE A 172 -23.37 29.37 -2.14
C PHE A 172 -24.26 29.87 -1.00
#